data_AF-A0A1I4LRY1-F1
#
_entry.id   AF-A0A1I4LRY1-F1
#
_cell.length_a   1.000
_cell.length_b   1.000
_cell.length_c   1.000
_cell.angle_alpha   90.00
_cell.angle_beta   90.00
_cell.angle_gamma   90.00
#
_symmetry.space_group_name_H-M   'P 1'
#
loop_
_entity.id
_entity.type
_entity.pdbx_description
1 polymer ?
#
loop_
_entity_poly.entity_id
_entity_poly.type
_entity_poly.pdbx_seq_one_letter_code
_entity_poly.pdbx_strand_id
1 'polypeptide(L)'
;MSNQFKRAIIDDVISRNIDPTVQANLLDIFELAMKSVATTLVREAKFDTSDFATAEERGCEDFSLLVSRVRSDSRNEWFGSFQRGEKRLDVIGHLE
;
A
#
# COMPACT_ATOMS: atom_id res chain seq x y z
N MET A 1 20.85 -7.49 3.19
CA MET A 1 19.63 -8.09 2.63
C MET A 1 18.74 -6.96 2.13
N SER A 2 18.37 -6.99 0.85
CA SER A 2 17.48 -5.99 0.26
C SER A 2 16.06 -6.21 0.76
N ASN A 3 15.39 -5.16 1.23
CA ASN A 3 14.01 -5.22 1.73
C ASN A 3 13.00 -5.73 0.67
N GLN A 4 13.38 -5.78 -0.61
CA GLN A 4 12.57 -6.35 -1.70
C GLN A 4 12.26 -7.86 -1.54
N PHE A 5 13.09 -8.61 -0.80
CA PHE A 5 12.90 -10.04 -0.57
C PHE A 5 12.23 -10.36 0.77
N LYS A 6 11.96 -9.34 1.58
CA LYS A 6 11.25 -9.51 2.84
C LYS A 6 9.79 -9.83 2.59
N ARG A 7 9.20 -10.60 3.50
CA ARG A 7 7.79 -10.93 3.44
C ARG A 7 7.01 -9.73 3.93
N ALA A 8 6.07 -9.23 3.11
CA ALA A 8 5.12 -8.24 3.58
C ALA A 8 4.00 -8.97 4.31
N ILE A 9 3.74 -8.53 5.53
CA ILE A 9 2.65 -9.01 6.36
C ILE A 9 1.69 -7.84 6.52
N ILE A 10 0.41 -8.10 6.26
CA ILE A 10 -0.65 -7.14 6.52
C ILE A 10 -1.18 -7.40 7.93
N ASP A 11 -1.05 -6.42 8.82
CA ASP A 11 -1.49 -6.50 10.21
C ASP A 11 -2.97 -6.13 10.34
N ASP A 12 -3.39 -5.05 9.69
CA ASP A 12 -4.74 -4.52 9.82
C ASP A 12 -5.20 -3.83 8.54
N VAL A 13 -6.51 -3.91 8.25
CA VAL A 13 -7.13 -3.32 7.07
C VAL A 13 -8.48 -2.71 7.45
N ILE A 14 -8.64 -1.42 7.17
CA ILE A 14 -9.89 -0.68 7.35
C ILE A 14 -10.37 -0.26 5.98
N SER A 15 -11.41 -0.93 5.47
CA SER A 15 -12.05 -0.58 4.21
C SER A 15 -13.36 0.19 4.44
N ARG A 16 -13.60 1.21 3.60
CA ARG A 16 -14.84 2.00 3.58
C ARG A 16 -15.31 2.16 2.14
N ASN A 17 -16.52 1.67 1.88
CA ASN A 17 -17.16 1.71 0.54
C ASN A 17 -16.33 1.04 -0.57
N ILE A 18 -15.52 0.03 -0.22
CA ILE A 18 -14.69 -0.71 -1.16
C ILE A 18 -15.21 -2.15 -1.27
N ASP A 19 -15.30 -2.64 -2.50
CA ASP A 19 -15.65 -4.02 -2.80
C ASP A 19 -14.52 -4.98 -2.38
N PRO A 20 -14.81 -6.15 -1.80
CA PRO A 20 -13.80 -7.10 -1.34
C PRO A 20 -12.83 -7.56 -2.43
N THR A 21 -13.26 -7.65 -3.69
CA THR A 21 -12.39 -8.00 -4.82
C THR A 21 -11.40 -6.87 -5.10
N VAL A 22 -11.87 -5.62 -5.11
CA VAL A 22 -11.00 -4.44 -5.27
C VAL A 22 -10.06 -4.30 -4.08
N GLN A 23 -10.53 -4.56 -2.86
CA GLN A 23 -9.70 -4.55 -1.66
C GLN A 23 -8.51 -5.52 -1.77
N ALA A 24 -8.73 -6.76 -2.20
CA ALA A 24 -7.65 -7.73 -2.38
C ALA A 24 -6.59 -7.23 -3.39
N ASN A 25 -7.03 -6.59 -4.47
CA ASN A 25 -6.17 -6.02 -5.49
C ASN A 25 -5.37 -4.80 -4.97
N LEU A 26 -5.99 -3.94 -4.16
CA LEU A 26 -5.30 -2.81 -3.52
C LEU A 26 -4.25 -3.28 -2.51
N LEU A 27 -4.49 -4.39 -1.79
CA LEU A 27 -3.51 -4.98 -0.88
C LEU A 27 -2.27 -5.49 -1.61
N ASP A 28 -2.44 -6.10 -2.79
CA ASP A 28 -1.35 -6.54 -3.66
C ASP A 28 -0.50 -5.33 -4.12
N ILE A 29 -1.15 -4.22 -4.51
CA ILE A 29 -0.48 -2.95 -4.85
C ILE A 29 0.28 -2.39 -3.64
N PHE A 30 -0.32 -2.43 -2.45
CA PHE A 30 0.33 -1.97 -1.22
C PHE A 30 1.59 -2.76 -0.89
N GLU A 31 1.55 -4.09 -1.04
CA GLU A 31 2.74 -4.92 -0.85
C GLU A 31 3.88 -4.51 -1.79
N LEU A 32 3.59 -4.33 -3.08
CA LEU A 32 4.58 -3.89 -4.07
C LEU A 32 5.15 -2.51 -3.74
N ALA A 33 4.27 -1.57 -3.40
CA ALA A 33 4.66 -0.21 -3.02
C ALA A 33 5.51 -0.22 -1.73
N MET A 34 5.11 -0.97 -0.71
CA MET A 34 5.86 -1.10 0.54
C MET A 34 7.26 -1.66 0.31
N LYS A 35 7.39 -2.75 -0.46
CA LYS A 35 8.69 -3.34 -0.81
C LYS A 35 9.57 -2.34 -1.57
N SER A 36 8.99 -1.58 -2.51
CA SER A 36 9.69 -0.54 -3.26
C SER A 36 10.18 0.58 -2.33
N VAL A 37 9.27 1.19 -1.56
CA VAL A 37 9.57 2.33 -0.66
C VAL A 37 10.56 1.92 0.44
N ALA A 38 10.44 0.72 0.99
CA ALA A 38 11.33 0.22 2.03
C ALA A 38 12.78 -0.01 1.55
N THR A 39 13.02 -0.13 0.24
CA THR A 39 14.40 -0.14 -0.29
C THR A 39 15.02 1.26 -0.33
N THR A 40 14.21 2.31 -0.17
CA THR A 40 14.65 3.71 -0.21
C THR A 40 14.78 4.31 1.21
N LEU A 41 15.42 5.49 1.31
CA LEU A 41 15.56 6.23 2.56
C LEU A 41 14.33 7.10 2.89
N VAL A 42 13.32 7.14 2.02
CA VAL A 42 12.16 8.00 2.21
C VAL A 42 11.29 7.51 3.36
N ARG A 43 10.60 8.47 3.99
CA ARG A 43 9.67 8.21 5.10
C ARG A 43 8.22 8.12 4.63
N GLU A 44 7.94 8.72 3.48
CA GLU A 44 6.64 8.79 2.85
C GLU A 44 6.85 8.82 1.33
N ALA A 45 5.95 8.18 0.61
CA ALA A 45 5.86 8.20 -0.83
C ALA A 45 4.38 8.22 -1.24
N LYS A 46 4.07 8.98 -2.29
CA LYS A 46 2.75 9.04 -2.88
C LYS A 46 2.81 8.42 -4.27
N PHE A 47 1.87 7.54 -4.56
CA PHE A 47 1.70 6.88 -5.84
C PHE A 47 0.29 7.13 -6.34
N ASP A 48 0.15 7.18 -7.66
CA ASP A 48 -1.15 6.98 -8.29
C ASP A 48 -1.30 5.50 -8.61
N THR A 49 -2.46 4.90 -8.37
CA THR A 49 -2.64 3.48 -8.71
C THR A 49 -2.65 3.25 -10.21
N SER A 50 -2.91 4.27 -11.03
CA SER A 50 -2.82 4.17 -12.50
C SER A 50 -1.38 3.93 -13.00
N ASP A 51 -0.37 4.18 -12.16
CA ASP A 51 1.03 3.82 -12.45
C ASP A 51 1.27 2.29 -12.41
N PHE A 52 0.36 1.53 -11.78
CA PHE A 52 0.46 0.07 -11.72
C PHE A 52 -0.26 -0.54 -12.91
N ALA A 53 0.48 -1.30 -13.73
CA ALA A 53 -0.01 -1.92 -14.96
C ALA A 53 -1.28 -2.78 -14.78
N THR A 54 -1.56 -3.26 -13.56
CA THR A 54 -2.70 -4.11 -13.24
C THR A 54 -3.93 -3.34 -12.74
N ALA A 55 -3.88 -2.01 -12.65
CA ALA A 55 -4.93 -1.23 -12.00
C ALA A 55 -6.24 -1.15 -12.79
N GLU A 56 -6.17 -0.97 -14.11
CA GLU A 56 -7.34 -0.87 -15.00
C GLU A 56 -8.13 -2.19 -15.02
N GLU A 57 -7.45 -3.32 -15.23
CA GLU A 57 -8.09 -4.66 -15.27
C GLU A 57 -8.72 -5.07 -13.94
N ARG A 58 -8.27 -4.47 -12.84
CA ARG A 58 -8.67 -4.80 -11.46
C ARG A 58 -9.62 -3.77 -10.84
N GLY A 59 -10.05 -2.76 -11.60
CA GLY A 59 -10.93 -1.67 -11.11
C GLY A 59 -10.30 -0.82 -10.01
N CYS A 60 -8.96 -0.84 -9.92
CA CYS A 60 -8.15 -0.09 -8.96
C CYS A 60 -7.63 1.23 -9.54
N GLU A 61 -8.10 1.64 -10.72
CA GLU A 61 -7.84 2.96 -11.31
C GLU A 61 -8.35 4.10 -10.43
N ASP A 62 -7.72 5.28 -10.55
CA ASP A 62 -8.03 6.53 -9.84
C ASP A 62 -7.89 6.50 -8.30
N PHE A 63 -7.18 5.52 -7.73
CA PHE A 63 -6.84 5.58 -6.31
C PHE A 63 -5.51 6.31 -6.12
N SER A 64 -5.50 7.30 -5.24
CA SER A 64 -4.24 7.83 -4.71
C SER A 64 -3.79 6.93 -3.57
N LEU A 65 -2.56 6.41 -3.65
CA LEU A 65 -1.91 5.64 -2.60
C LEU A 65 -0.87 6.51 -1.89
N LEU A 66 -1.02 6.66 -0.58
CA LEU A 66 0.02 7.18 0.30
C LEU A 66 0.64 6.03 1.09
N VAL A 67 1.95 5.85 0.99
CA VAL A 67 2.71 4.89 1.81
C VAL A 67 3.67 5.65 2.71
N SER A 68 3.58 5.44 4.02
CA SER A 68 4.42 6.12 5.01
C SER A 68 4.84 5.17 6.12
N ARG A 69 5.89 5.50 6.87
CA ARG A 69 6.27 4.71 8.05
C ARG A 69 5.29 4.97 9.20
N VAL A 70 4.84 3.92 9.87
CA VAL A 70 3.93 4.04 11.03
C VAL A 70 4.62 4.78 12.18
N ARG A 71 5.91 4.51 12.39
CA ARG A 71 6.74 5.14 13.42
C ARG A 71 8.01 5.70 12.82
N SER A 72 8.50 6.81 13.34
CA SER A 72 9.78 7.40 12.89
C SER A 72 10.99 6.50 13.20
N ASP A 73 10.88 5.66 14.23
CA ASP A 73 11.96 4.77 14.69
C ASP A 73 11.89 3.36 14.07
N SER A 74 10.72 2.95 13.57
CA SER A 74 10.53 1.64 12.94
C SER A 74 10.75 1.73 11.44
N ARG A 75 11.63 0.87 10.90
CA ARG A 75 11.89 0.76 9.46
C ARG A 75 11.06 -0.33 8.78
N ASN A 76 10.36 -1.13 9.58
CA ASN A 76 9.66 -2.30 9.09
C ASN A 76 8.14 -2.08 9.05
N GLU A 77 7.57 -1.22 9.88
CA GLU A 77 6.12 -0.92 9.90
C GLU A 77 5.75 0.21 8.95
N TRP A 78 4.79 -0.05 8.06
CA TRP A 78 4.31 0.85 7.03
C TRP A 78 2.79 0.99 7.07
N PHE A 79 2.34 2.21 6.81
CA PHE A 79 0.96 2.60 6.68
C PHE A 79 0.67 2.93 5.22
N GLY A 80 -0.38 2.33 4.67
CA GLY A 80 -0.91 2.60 3.35
C GLY A 80 -2.30 3.24 3.47
N SER A 81 -2.54 4.32 2.74
CA SER A 81 -3.87 4.90 2.61
C SER A 81 -4.22 5.06 1.14
N PHE A 82 -5.24 4.34 0.70
CA PHE A 82 -5.85 4.49 -0.62
C PHE A 82 -7.09 5.35 -0.53
N GLN A 83 -7.23 6.29 -1.44
CA GLN A 83 -8.40 7.16 -1.51
C GLN A 83 -8.87 7.34 -2.96
N ARG A 84 -10.18 7.17 -3.16
CA ARG A 84 -10.89 7.49 -4.40
C ARG A 84 -12.29 8.01 -4.06
N GLY A 85 -12.46 9.33 -4.04
CA GLY A 85 -13.71 9.95 -3.64
C GLY A 85 -14.14 9.52 -2.23
N GLU A 86 -15.30 8.87 -2.11
CA GLU A 86 -15.85 8.33 -0.85
C GLU A 86 -15.31 6.95 -0.47
N LYS A 87 -14.52 6.33 -1.35
CA LYS A 87 -13.88 5.04 -1.12
C LYS A 87 -12.53 5.25 -0.45
N ARG A 88 -12.29 4.53 0.64
CA ARG A 88 -11.03 4.61 1.39
C ARG A 88 -10.60 3.24 1.90
N LEU A 89 -9.31 2.93 1.75
CA LEU A 89 -8.67 1.77 2.33
C LEU A 89 -7.48 2.24 3.15
N ASP A 90 -7.49 2.01 4.46
CA ASP A 90 -6.30 2.19 5.29
C ASP A 90 -5.74 0.81 5.63
N VAL A 91 -4.42 0.66 5.50
CA VAL A 91 -3.72 -0.62 5.65
C VAL A 91 -2.50 -0.39 6.53
N ILE A 92 -2.28 -1.30 7.48
CA ILE A 92 -1.05 -1.37 8.25
C ILE A 92 -0.40 -2.70 7.89
N GLY A 93 0.90 -2.66 7.61
CA GLY A 93 1.67 -3.87 7.41
C GLY A 93 3.13 -3.68 7.77
N HIS A 94 3.85 -4.78 7.86
CA HIS A 94 5.28 -4.75 8.11
C HIS A 94 6.08 -5.70 7.22
N LEU A 95 7.37 -5.42 7.11
CA LEU A 95 8.34 -6.28 6.43
C LEU A 95 9.13 -7.12 7.44
N GLU A 96 8.99 -8.44 7.33
CA GLU A 96 9.77 -9.45 8.07
C GLU A 96 10.92 -10.00 7.20
#